data_AF-A0A7Y6C0Q1-F1
#
_entry.id   AF-A0A7Y6C0Q1-F1
#
_cell.length_a   1.000
_cell.length_b   1.000
_cell.length_c   1.000
_cell.angle_alpha   90.00
_cell.angle_beta   90.00
_cell.angle_gamma   90.00
#
_symmetry.space_group_name_H-M   'P 1'
#
loop_
_entity.id
_entity.type
_entity.pdbx_description
1 polymer ?
#
loop_
_entity_poly.entity_id
_entity_poly.type
_entity_poly.pdbx_seq_one_letter_code
_entity_poly.pdbx_strand_id
1 'polypeptide(L)'
;MIQQRKPIGLGTFSLLVIALGFAFNYAWGPEDFRFSYYLFHQMNWPIYSNGNDGLHLPFVATAIFWVPAVVIARKYDYHYGTRVAFNVARFILIFCILGPLVLVLNWIIHS
;
A
#
# COMPACT_ATOMS: atom_id res chain seq x y z
N MET A 1 -5.74 24.65 -35.01
CA MET A 1 -4.81 24.00 -34.08
C MET A 1 -5.63 23.27 -33.02
N ILE A 2 -5.84 21.96 -33.19
CA ILE A 2 -6.59 21.16 -32.22
C ILE A 2 -5.66 20.97 -31.03
N GLN A 3 -5.95 21.67 -29.92
CA GLN A 3 -5.31 21.46 -28.63
C GLN A 3 -5.62 20.03 -28.21
N GLN A 4 -4.77 19.07 -28.57
CA GLN A 4 -4.75 17.77 -27.93
C GLN A 4 -4.35 18.02 -26.48
N ARG A 5 -5.34 18.21 -25.60
CA ARG A 5 -5.15 18.11 -24.16
C ARG A 5 -4.42 16.80 -23.94
N LYS A 6 -3.13 16.85 -23.58
CA LYS A 6 -2.40 15.68 -23.09
C LYS A 6 -3.33 15.01 -22.09
N PRO A 7 -3.81 13.79 -22.33
CA PRO A 7 -4.63 13.14 -21.34
C PRO A 7 -3.69 12.98 -20.15
N ILE A 8 -3.92 13.77 -19.09
CA ILE A 8 -3.42 13.47 -17.77
C ILE A 8 -4.14 12.17 -17.43
N GLY A 9 -3.57 11.07 -17.93
CA GLY A 9 -4.23 9.79 -18.03
C GLY A 9 -4.44 9.27 -16.63
N LEU A 10 -5.47 8.45 -16.44
CA LEU A 10 -5.73 7.76 -15.17
C LEU A 10 -4.52 6.99 -14.61
N GLY A 11 -3.46 6.77 -15.40
CA GLY A 11 -2.15 6.34 -14.92
C GLY A 11 -1.44 7.30 -13.94
N THR A 12 -1.67 8.61 -14.02
CA THR A 12 -1.22 9.55 -12.98
C THR A 12 -2.01 9.40 -11.67
N PHE A 13 -3.24 8.92 -11.74
CA PHE A 13 -4.04 8.63 -10.55
C PHE A 13 -3.48 7.41 -9.79
N SER A 14 -2.98 6.37 -10.48
CA SER A 14 -2.34 5.24 -9.78
C SER A 14 -1.04 5.64 -9.07
N LEU A 15 -0.27 6.59 -9.61
CA LEU A 15 0.88 7.17 -8.92
C LEU A 15 0.46 7.91 -7.64
N LEU A 16 -0.65 8.64 -7.67
CA LEU A 16 -1.19 9.34 -6.51
C LEU A 16 -1.64 8.35 -5.43
N VAL A 17 -2.35 7.28 -5.82
CA VAL A 17 -2.77 6.22 -4.89
C VAL A 17 -1.56 5.53 -4.24
N ILE A 18 -0.49 5.28 -5.00
CA ILE A 18 0.77 4.75 -4.45
C ILE A 18 1.42 5.73 -3.49
N ALA A 19 1.49 7.01 -3.84
CA ALA A 19 2.03 8.04 -2.96
C ALA A 19 1.23 8.13 -1.65
N LEU A 20 -0.10 7.98 -1.70
CA LEU A 20 -0.94 7.90 -0.49
C LEU A 20 -0.67 6.64 0.33
N GLY A 21 -0.50 5.48 -0.31
CA GLY A 21 -0.13 4.24 0.38
C GLY A 21 1.23 4.35 1.10
N PHE A 22 2.20 4.99 0.45
CA PHE A 22 3.49 5.31 1.07
C PHE A 22 3.33 6.31 2.20
N ALA A 23 2.57 7.39 2.00
CA ALA A 23 2.31 8.38 3.02
C ALA A 23 1.59 7.81 4.25
N PHE A 24 0.75 6.81 4.05
CA PHE A 24 0.07 6.13 5.14
C PHE A 24 1.03 5.33 6.02
N ASN A 25 2.05 4.71 5.41
CA ASN A 25 2.96 3.77 6.07
C ASN A 25 4.22 4.43 6.64
N TYR A 26 4.76 5.42 5.94
CA TYR A 26 5.99 6.10 6.34
C TYR A 26 5.76 7.10 7.47
N ALA A 27 6.82 7.28 8.26
CA ALA A 27 6.88 8.30 9.30
C ALA A 27 7.14 9.67 8.67
N TRP A 28 6.40 10.68 9.12
CA TRP A 28 6.48 12.04 8.63
C TRP A 28 6.96 12.98 9.72
N GLY A 29 7.96 13.79 9.38
CA GLY A 29 8.49 14.84 10.25
C GLY A 29 9.36 14.31 11.40
N PRO A 30 9.88 15.24 12.24
CA PRO A 30 10.79 14.91 13.34
C PRO A 30 10.12 14.12 14.48
N GLU A 31 8.78 14.06 14.51
CA GLU A 31 8.00 13.35 15.52
C GLU A 31 7.65 11.91 15.12
N ASP A 32 8.18 11.42 13.99
CA ASP A 32 7.89 10.10 13.43
C ASP A 32 6.37 9.82 13.28
N PHE A 33 5.59 10.85 12.90
CA PHE A 33 4.14 10.73 12.79
C PHE A 33 3.76 9.76 11.66
N ARG A 34 3.07 8.67 12.02
CA ARG A 34 2.56 7.68 11.06
C ARG A 34 1.03 7.77 11.03
N PHE A 35 0.47 8.13 9.89
CA PHE A 35 -0.98 8.19 9.69
C PHE A 35 -1.68 6.89 10.09
N SER A 36 -1.06 5.78 9.74
CA SER A 36 -1.53 4.45 10.07
C SER A 36 -1.59 4.19 11.58
N TYR A 37 -0.61 4.66 12.36
CA TYR A 37 -0.60 4.52 13.82
C TYR A 37 -1.70 5.38 14.45
N TYR A 38 -1.87 6.61 13.97
CA TYR A 38 -2.92 7.51 14.45
C TYR A 38 -4.32 6.91 14.22
N LEU A 39 -4.59 6.39 13.02
CA LEU A 39 -5.86 5.75 12.69
C LEU A 39 -6.13 4.49 13.52
N PHE A 40 -5.12 3.62 13.68
CA PHE A 40 -5.26 2.42 14.49
C PHE A 40 -5.46 2.76 15.97
N HIS A 41 -4.77 3.77 16.48
CA HIS A 41 -4.95 4.26 17.85
C HIS A 41 -6.36 4.83 18.07
N GLN A 42 -6.87 5.62 17.14
CA GLN A 42 -8.23 6.18 17.21
C GLN A 42 -9.32 5.10 17.19
N MET A 43 -9.11 4.03 16.43
CA MET A 43 -10.03 2.89 16.35
C MET A 43 -9.82 1.87 17.47
N ASN A 44 -8.85 2.11 18.36
CA ASN A 44 -8.42 1.21 19.42
C ASN A 44 -8.02 -0.19 18.91
N TRP A 45 -7.39 -0.23 17.72
CA TRP A 45 -6.94 -1.45 17.06
C TRP A 45 -5.46 -1.73 17.37
N PRO A 46 -5.09 -3.02 17.54
CA PRO A 46 -3.70 -3.38 17.75
C PRO A 46 -2.87 -3.06 16.51
N ILE A 47 -1.68 -2.49 16.72
CA ILE A 47 -0.71 -2.16 15.65
C ILE A 47 0.08 -3.40 15.21
N TYR A 48 0.28 -4.34 16.14
CA TYR A 48 1.02 -5.57 15.91
C TYR A 48 0.13 -6.79 16.16
N SER A 49 0.34 -7.82 15.36
CA SER A 49 -0.37 -9.10 15.53
C SER A 49 -0.10 -9.78 16.89
N ASN A 50 1.01 -9.50 17.57
CA ASN A 50 1.36 -10.10 18.87
C ASN A 50 1.66 -9.04 19.96
N GLY A 51 0.93 -7.92 19.94
CA GLY A 51 1.04 -6.86 20.96
C GLY A 51 2.24 -5.93 20.75
N ASN A 52 3.45 -6.41 21.00
CA ASN A 52 4.70 -5.63 20.88
C ASN A 52 5.61 -6.09 19.75
N ASP A 53 5.40 -7.29 19.21
CA ASP A 53 6.20 -7.87 18.15
C ASP A 53 5.32 -8.59 17.14
N GLY A 54 5.86 -8.85 15.96
CA GLY A 54 5.19 -9.58 14.89
C GLY A 54 4.64 -8.68 13.80
N LEU A 55 3.59 -9.13 13.14
CA LEU A 55 3.19 -8.54 11.87
C LEU A 55 2.59 -7.13 12.05
N HIS A 56 3.15 -6.15 11.35
CA HIS A 56 2.64 -4.79 11.31
C HIS A 56 1.28 -4.76 10.58
N LEU A 57 0.20 -4.74 11.34
CA LEU A 57 -1.17 -4.69 10.82
C LEU A 57 -1.43 -3.44 9.96
N PRO A 58 -0.89 -2.25 10.28
CA PRO A 58 -1.07 -1.11 9.40
C PRO A 58 -0.37 -1.26 8.05
N PHE A 59 0.71 -2.08 7.96
CA PHE A 59 1.31 -2.42 6.68
C PHE A 59 0.37 -3.27 5.83
N VAL A 60 -0.31 -4.26 6.40
CA VAL A 60 -1.35 -5.02 5.68
C VAL A 60 -2.53 -4.15 5.30
N ALA A 61 -2.96 -3.24 6.18
CA ALA A 61 -4.07 -2.33 5.89
C ALA A 61 -3.80 -1.46 4.65
N THR A 62 -2.53 -1.13 4.34
CA THR A 62 -2.21 -0.41 3.11
C THR A 62 -2.53 -1.17 1.82
N ALA A 63 -2.85 -2.48 1.87
CA ALA A 63 -3.38 -3.24 0.74
C ALA A 63 -4.60 -2.58 0.09
N ILE A 64 -5.41 -1.84 0.87
CA ILE A 64 -6.55 -1.06 0.32
C ILE A 64 -6.12 0.01 -0.68
N PHE A 65 -4.88 0.50 -0.61
CA PHE A 65 -4.30 1.43 -1.58
C PHE A 65 -3.61 0.70 -2.73
N TRP A 66 -2.94 -0.42 -2.46
CA TRP A 66 -2.22 -1.18 -3.49
C TRP A 66 -3.17 -1.85 -4.51
N VAL A 67 -4.28 -2.44 -4.06
CA VAL A 67 -5.26 -3.12 -4.93
C VAL A 67 -5.81 -2.19 -6.02
N PRO A 68 -6.41 -1.02 -5.70
CA PRO A 68 -6.91 -0.11 -6.73
C PRO A 68 -5.78 0.47 -7.58
N ALA A 69 -4.59 0.73 -7.02
CA ALA A 69 -3.44 1.18 -7.81
C ALA A 69 -3.07 0.16 -8.89
N VAL A 70 -3.04 -1.14 -8.55
CA VAL A 70 -2.77 -2.24 -9.49
C VAL A 70 -3.88 -2.36 -10.54
N VAL A 71 -5.15 -2.29 -10.14
CA VAL A 71 -6.30 -2.39 -11.06
C VAL A 71 -6.31 -1.23 -12.07
N ILE A 72 -6.13 0.00 -11.59
CA ILE A 72 -6.09 1.20 -12.43
C ILE A 72 -4.87 1.16 -13.34
N ALA A 73 -3.71 0.78 -12.81
CA ALA A 73 -2.49 0.74 -13.60
C ALA A 73 -2.54 -0.32 -14.70
N ARG A 74 -3.17 -1.49 -14.47
CA ARG A 74 -3.43 -2.49 -15.53
C ARG A 74 -4.33 -1.97 -16.64
N LYS A 75 -5.32 -1.17 -16.29
CA LYS A 75 -6.31 -0.66 -17.25
C LYS A 75 -5.74 0.46 -18.14
N TYR A 76 -4.74 1.21 -17.66
CA TYR A 76 -4.20 2.39 -18.32
C TYR A 76 -2.68 2.28 -18.60
N ASP A 77 -2.21 1.12 -19.05
CA ASP A 77 -0.80 0.77 -19.32
C ASP A 77 -0.12 1.54 -20.47
N TYR A 78 -0.73 2.63 -20.94
CA TYR A 78 -0.26 3.41 -22.08
C TYR A 78 0.91 4.35 -21.73
N HIS A 79 1.21 4.55 -20.43
CA HIS A 79 2.25 5.49 -19.97
C HIS A 79 3.28 4.81 -19.07
N TYR A 80 4.56 5.18 -19.24
CA TYR A 80 5.68 4.61 -18.47
C TYR A 80 5.51 4.73 -16.95
N GLY A 81 5.00 5.88 -16.48
CA GLY A 81 4.72 6.10 -15.05
C GLY A 81 3.70 5.10 -14.49
N THR A 82 2.70 4.72 -15.29
CA THR A 82 1.72 3.69 -14.92
C THR A 82 2.38 2.33 -14.74
N ARG A 83 3.35 1.99 -15.59
CA ARG A 83 4.04 0.69 -15.54
C ARG A 83 4.96 0.56 -14.33
N VAL A 84 5.64 1.64 -13.96
CA VAL A 84 6.44 1.71 -12.71
C VAL A 84 5.52 1.59 -11.50
N ALA A 85 4.43 2.37 -11.48
CA ALA A 85 3.40 2.30 -10.44
C ALA A 85 2.85 0.87 -10.28
N PHE A 86 2.53 0.22 -11.41
CA PHE A 86 2.03 -1.15 -11.43
C PHE A 86 3.03 -2.12 -10.78
N ASN A 87 4.31 -2.06 -11.17
CA ASN A 87 5.32 -2.97 -10.63
C ASN A 87 5.54 -2.76 -9.13
N VAL A 88 5.63 -1.51 -8.67
CA VAL A 88 5.83 -1.19 -7.25
C VAL A 88 4.62 -1.63 -6.42
N ALA A 89 3.41 -1.26 -6.83
CA ALA A 89 2.19 -1.64 -6.10
C ALA A 89 2.00 -3.15 -6.07
N ARG A 90 2.28 -3.84 -7.19
CA ARG A 90 2.21 -5.30 -7.25
C ARG A 90 3.24 -5.97 -6.33
N PHE A 91 4.47 -5.46 -6.29
CA PHE A 91 5.51 -5.98 -5.41
C PHE A 91 5.08 -5.84 -3.95
N ILE A 92 4.69 -4.64 -3.51
CA ILE A 92 4.28 -4.37 -2.12
C ILE A 92 3.04 -5.19 -1.73
N LEU A 93 2.09 -5.37 -2.65
CA LEU A 93 0.90 -6.19 -2.43
C LEU A 93 1.26 -7.66 -2.17
N ILE A 94 2.25 -8.21 -2.90
CA ILE A 94 2.76 -9.56 -2.63
C ILE A 94 3.33 -9.65 -1.21
N PHE A 95 4.13 -8.67 -0.76
CA PHE A 95 4.63 -8.66 0.63
C PHE A 95 3.52 -8.54 1.67
N CYS A 96 2.48 -7.75 1.39
CA CYS A 96 1.31 -7.63 2.26
C CYS A 96 0.57 -8.98 2.45
N ILE A 97 0.60 -9.86 1.45
CA ILE A 97 -0.03 -11.20 1.52
C ILE A 97 0.93 -12.24 2.12
N LEU A 98 2.20 -12.20 1.73
CA LEU A 98 3.20 -13.17 2.20
C LEU A 98 3.44 -13.07 3.70
N GLY A 99 3.48 -11.86 4.27
CA GLY A 99 3.68 -11.68 5.71
C GLY A 99 2.66 -12.48 6.55
N PRO A 100 1.35 -12.23 6.40
CA PRO A 100 0.31 -12.98 7.11
C PRO A 100 0.36 -14.48 6.82
N LEU A 101 0.66 -14.87 5.58
CA LEU A 101 0.75 -16.27 5.18
C LEU A 101 1.88 -17.00 5.91
N VAL A 102 3.06 -16.40 6.04
CA VAL A 102 4.18 -16.96 6.82
C VAL A 102 3.81 -17.08 8.29
N LEU A 103 3.12 -16.09 8.85
CA LEU A 103 2.68 -16.13 10.25
C LEU A 103 1.70 -17.28 10.50
N VAL A 104 0.73 -17.48 9.61
CA VAL A 104 -0.23 -18.60 9.67
C VAL A 104 0.48 -19.95 9.49
N LEU A 105 1.39 -20.06 8.53
CA LEU A 105 2.15 -21.31 8.31
C LEU A 105 3.01 -21.66 9.53
N ASN A 106 3.68 -20.67 10.13
CA ASN A 106 4.48 -20.88 11.32
C ASN A 106 3.60 -21.37 12.49
N TRP A 107 2.42 -20.79 12.66
CA TRP A 107 1.44 -21.21 13.65
C TRP A 107 0.96 -22.65 13.42
N ILE A 108 0.66 -23.04 12.18
CA ILE A 108 0.23 -24.40 11.83
C ILE A 108 1.34 -25.42 12.11
N ILE A 109 2.61 -25.10 11.82
CA ILE A 109 3.74 -26.03 12.01
C ILE A 109 4.06 -26.25 13.50
N HIS A 110 3.86 -25.23 14.35
CA HIS A 110 4.17 -25.29 15.78
C HIS A 110 2.92 -25.54 16.67
N SER A 111 1.76 -25.83 16.07
CA SER A 111 0.53 -26.24 16.76
C SER A 111 0.38 -27.75 16.76
#